data_AF-A0A414Z9D5-F1
#
_entry.id   AF-A0A414Z9D5-F1
#
_cell.length_a   1.000
_cell.length_b   1.000
_cell.length_c   1.000
_cell.angle_alpha   90.00
_cell.angle_beta   90.00
_cell.angle_gamma   90.00
#
_symmetry.space_group_name_H-M   'P 1'
#
loop_
_entity.id
_entity.type
_entity.pdbx_description
1 polymer ?
#
loop_
_entity_poly.entity_id
_entity_poly.type
_entity_poly.pdbx_seq_one_letter_code
_entity_poly.pdbx_strand_id
1 'polypeptide(L)'
;MLKYTDYDIVFQEIPDEVTLAINLSNCPNRCKGCHSPYLQQNVGELLTEENLSILLQKYGKAVTCVCFMGGDADPYDVAYFADFLQRQQIAPVKVGWYSGKPKLPAEFPIQNFQYIKLGPYLENRGNLKSEHTNQRLYKITQEKMDDITYRFRQ
;
A
#
# COMPACT_ATOMS: atom_id res chain seq x y z
N MET A 1 0.46 4.96 15.41
CA MET A 1 1.82 5.44 15.05
C MET A 1 2.54 4.38 14.24
N LEU A 2 2.57 4.58 12.92
CA LEU A 2 3.15 3.65 11.97
C LEU A 2 4.67 3.56 12.08
N LYS A 3 5.20 2.37 11.82
CA LYS A 3 6.62 2.12 11.61
C LYS A 3 6.84 1.41 10.28
N TYR A 4 7.92 1.75 9.61
CA TYR A 4 8.39 1.04 8.43
C TYR A 4 9.69 0.30 8.73
N THR A 5 9.89 -0.85 8.09
CA THR A 5 11.06 -1.72 8.31
C THR A 5 12.06 -1.62 7.19
N ASP A 6 11.55 -1.57 5.97
CA ASP A 6 12.32 -1.47 4.75
C ASP A 6 11.43 -0.87 3.65
N TYR A 7 12.03 -0.63 2.49
CA TYR A 7 11.35 -0.23 1.28
C TYR A 7 12.10 -0.77 0.07
N ASP A 8 11.40 -0.92 -1.05
CA ASP A 8 11.98 -1.36 -2.32
C ASP A 8 11.33 -0.65 -3.51
N ILE A 9 12.03 -0.63 -4.65
CA ILE A 9 11.48 -0.16 -5.92
C ILE A 9 11.04 -1.37 -6.73
N VAL A 10 9.73 -1.49 -6.90
CA VAL A 10 9.08 -2.66 -7.51
C VAL A 10 8.24 -2.24 -8.72
N PHE A 11 8.06 -3.18 -9.65
CA PHE A 11 7.38 -2.94 -10.94
C PHE A 11 6.08 -3.74 -11.09
N GLN A 12 5.76 -4.59 -10.11
CA GLN A 12 4.63 -5.51 -10.20
C GLN A 12 3.48 -5.16 -9.26
N GLU A 13 3.66 -4.28 -8.28
CA GLU A 13 2.63 -4.01 -7.26
C GLU A 13 1.50 -3.14 -7.79
N ILE A 14 1.79 -2.11 -8.60
CA ILE A 14 0.74 -1.29 -9.22
C ILE A 14 0.95 -1.34 -10.75
N PRO A 15 -0.09 -1.70 -11.53
CA PRO A 15 0.04 -1.78 -12.99
C PRO A 15 0.49 -0.46 -13.62
N ASP A 16 1.48 -0.53 -14.50
CA ASP A 16 2.13 0.58 -15.22
C ASP A 16 2.90 1.59 -14.34
N GLU A 17 3.15 1.28 -13.07
CA GLU A 17 3.89 2.17 -12.18
C GLU A 17 5.26 1.60 -11.80
N VAL A 18 6.22 2.50 -11.61
CA VAL A 18 7.43 2.21 -10.85
C VAL A 18 7.15 2.61 -9.40
N THR A 19 6.99 1.61 -8.53
CA THR A 19 6.45 1.81 -7.19
C THR A 19 7.56 1.77 -6.15
N LEU A 20 7.67 2.81 -5.33
CA LEU A 20 8.33 2.75 -4.03
C LEU A 20 7.39 2.06 -3.04
N ALA A 21 7.62 0.78 -2.78
CA ALA A 21 6.86 0.00 -1.81
C ALA A 21 7.47 0.17 -0.42
N ILE A 22 6.68 0.66 0.55
CA ILE A 22 7.12 0.90 1.93
C ILE A 22 6.48 -0.14 2.84
N ASN A 23 7.29 -1.00 3.46
CA ASN A 23 6.83 -2.11 4.28
C ASN A 23 6.57 -1.67 5.73
N LEU A 24 5.29 -1.54 6.07
CA LEU A 24 4.81 -1.14 7.39
C LEU A 24 4.68 -2.35 8.31
N SER A 25 5.19 -2.22 9.53
CA SER A 25 5.17 -3.28 10.53
C SER A 25 3.90 -3.23 11.41
N ASN A 26 3.87 -4.03 12.48
CA ASN A 26 2.74 -4.16 13.40
C ASN A 26 1.44 -4.70 12.74
N CYS A 27 1.56 -5.59 11.75
CA CYS A 27 0.39 -6.15 11.06
C CYS A 27 -0.48 -7.00 12.02
N PRO A 28 -1.77 -6.64 12.24
CA PRO A 28 -2.64 -7.34 13.18
C PRO A 28 -3.30 -8.59 12.59
N ASN A 29 -3.23 -8.79 11.26
CA ASN A 29 -3.99 -9.85 10.59
C ASN A 29 -3.45 -11.25 10.86
N ARG A 30 -2.13 -11.37 11.10
CA ARG A 30 -1.43 -12.62 11.46
C ARG A 30 -1.85 -13.84 10.61
N CYS A 31 -1.99 -13.63 9.30
CA CYS A 31 -2.44 -14.67 8.36
C CYS A 31 -1.53 -15.91 8.43
N LYS A 32 -2.13 -17.11 8.42
CA LYS A 32 -1.38 -18.36 8.28
C LYS A 32 -0.66 -18.37 6.93
N GLY A 33 0.62 -18.76 6.94
CA GLY A 33 1.44 -18.81 5.72
C GLY A 33 1.78 -17.43 5.13
N CYS A 34 1.69 -16.35 5.92
CA CYS A 34 2.04 -15.01 5.47
C CYS A 34 3.46 -14.97 4.89
N HIS A 35 3.63 -14.30 3.75
CA HIS A 35 4.92 -14.13 3.08
C HIS A 35 5.89 -13.23 3.87
N SER A 36 5.34 -12.28 4.65
CA SER A 36 6.13 -11.32 5.44
C SER A 36 5.77 -11.42 6.92
N PRO A 37 6.03 -12.57 7.59
CA PRO A 37 5.64 -12.77 8.98
C PRO A 37 6.38 -11.84 9.95
N TYR A 38 7.57 -11.36 9.57
CA TYR A 38 8.36 -10.40 10.34
C TYR A 38 7.62 -9.06 10.55
N LEU A 39 6.77 -8.64 9.58
CA LEU A 39 5.96 -7.41 9.68
C LEU A 39 4.84 -7.51 10.73
N GLN A 40 4.61 -8.67 11.34
CA GLN A 40 3.64 -8.81 12.44
C GLN A 40 4.16 -8.24 13.77
N GLN A 41 5.46 -7.97 13.87
CA GLN A 41 6.07 -7.36 15.04
C GLN A 41 6.06 -5.83 14.91
N ASN A 42 5.98 -5.10 16.02
CA ASN A 42 6.04 -3.64 16.03
C ASN A 42 7.50 -3.13 16.03
N VAL A 43 8.17 -3.28 14.88
CA VAL A 43 9.61 -3.02 14.69
C VAL A 43 9.86 -2.00 13.58
N GLY A 44 11.11 -1.54 13.46
CA GLY A 44 11.50 -0.56 12.45
C GLY A 44 11.48 0.88 12.96
N GLU A 45 11.57 1.81 12.02
CA GLU A 45 11.64 3.25 12.27
C GLU A 45 10.24 3.86 12.19
N LEU A 46 10.00 4.92 12.97
CA LEU A 46 8.74 5.67 12.88
C LEU A 46 8.59 6.24 11.47
N LEU A 47 7.42 6.11 10.87
CA LEU A 47 7.10 6.79 9.62
C LEU A 47 6.80 8.26 9.94
N THR A 48 7.45 9.19 9.23
CA THR A 48 7.27 10.63 9.41
C THR A 48 7.22 11.33 8.05
N GLU A 49 6.70 12.55 8.00
CA GLU A 49 6.75 13.35 6.77
C GLU A 49 8.20 13.62 6.33
N GLU A 50 9.11 13.78 7.29
CA GLU A 50 10.53 14.02 7.04
C GLU A 50 11.19 12.84 6.35
N ASN A 51 11.03 11.62 6.87
CA ASN A 51 11.67 10.46 6.22
C ASN A 51 11.02 10.11 4.88
N LEU A 52 9.70 10.28 4.72
CA LEU A 52 9.05 10.19 3.42
C LEU A 52 9.61 11.23 2.44
N SER A 53 9.83 12.46 2.89
CA SER A 53 10.44 13.51 2.07
C SER A 53 11.85 13.14 1.63
N ILE A 54 12.67 12.58 2.53
CA ILE A 54 14.03 12.11 2.21
C ILE A 54 13.97 10.99 1.14
N LEU A 55 13.04 10.03 1.27
CA LEU A 55 12.85 8.97 0.27
C LEU A 55 12.42 9.54 -1.08
N LEU A 56 11.51 10.51 -1.10
CA LEU A 56 11.09 11.19 -2.32
C LEU A 56 12.20 12.03 -2.96
N GLN A 57 13.03 12.70 -2.18
CA GLN A 57 14.19 13.42 -2.72
C GLN A 57 15.19 12.46 -3.36
N LYS A 58 15.36 11.27 -2.76
CA LYS A 58 16.27 10.24 -3.26
C LYS A 58 15.76 9.54 -4.52
N TYR A 59 14.48 9.19 -4.56
CA TYR A 59 13.92 8.31 -5.61
C TYR A 59 12.81 8.93 -6.46
N GLY A 60 12.31 10.12 -6.14
CA GLY A 60 11.13 10.73 -6.75
C GLY A 60 11.26 11.02 -8.26
N LYS A 61 12.48 11.03 -8.81
CA LYS A 61 12.71 11.10 -10.27
C LYS A 61 12.61 9.73 -10.97
N ALA A 62 12.70 8.65 -10.22
CA ALA A 62 12.72 7.27 -10.71
C ALA A 62 11.41 6.52 -10.46
N VAL A 63 10.61 6.95 -9.48
CA VAL A 63 9.34 6.32 -9.11
C VAL A 63 8.16 7.18 -9.55
N THR A 64 7.06 6.53 -9.92
CA THR A 64 5.80 7.18 -10.29
C THR A 64 4.70 6.96 -9.25
N CYS A 65 4.92 6.02 -8.32
CA CYS A 65 3.98 5.68 -7.28
C CYS A 65 4.70 5.39 -5.96
N VAL A 66 4.09 5.75 -4.83
CA VAL A 66 4.43 5.26 -3.49
C VAL A 66 3.31 4.36 -3.02
N CYS A 67 3.62 3.16 -2.55
CA CYS A 67 2.63 2.22 -2.05
C CYS A 67 2.95 1.79 -0.62
N PHE A 68 2.02 2.04 0.30
CA PHE A 68 2.11 1.55 1.66
C PHE A 68 1.71 0.08 1.71
N MET A 69 2.57 -0.77 2.27
CA MET A 69 2.34 -2.21 2.38
C MET A 69 2.06 -2.54 3.85
N GLY A 70 0.81 -2.86 4.21
CA GLY A 70 0.41 -3.06 5.61
C GLY A 70 -0.17 -1.80 6.25
N GLY A 71 0.18 -1.50 7.51
CA GLY A 71 -0.41 -0.38 8.25
C GLY A 71 -1.85 -0.61 8.72
N ASP A 72 -2.31 -1.86 8.64
CA ASP A 72 -3.67 -2.30 8.97
C ASP A 72 -4.07 -2.10 10.45
N ALA A 73 -3.10 -1.82 11.33
CA ALA A 73 -3.34 -1.47 12.73
C ALA A 73 -3.77 0.00 12.91
N ASP A 74 -3.34 0.89 12.01
CA ASP A 74 -3.54 2.34 12.09
C ASP A 74 -3.93 2.89 10.69
N PRO A 75 -5.08 2.51 10.12
CA PRO A 75 -5.43 2.85 8.74
C PRO A 75 -5.57 4.36 8.51
N TYR A 76 -6.02 5.13 9.50
CA TYR A 76 -6.13 6.59 9.37
C TYR A 76 -4.76 7.29 9.39
N ASP A 77 -3.75 6.72 10.05
CA ASP A 77 -2.36 7.19 9.91
C ASP A 77 -1.88 6.96 8.47
N VAL A 78 -2.24 5.84 7.84
CA VAL A 78 -1.91 5.58 6.41
C VAL A 78 -2.57 6.64 5.53
N ALA A 79 -3.85 6.94 5.78
CA ALA A 79 -4.58 7.98 5.04
C ALA A 79 -4.01 9.38 5.23
N TYR A 80 -3.48 9.69 6.42
CA TYR A 80 -2.77 10.93 6.70
C TYR A 80 -1.52 11.05 5.83
N PHE A 81 -0.68 10.01 5.78
CA PHE A 81 0.52 10.04 4.94
C PHE A 81 0.20 10.03 3.45
N ALA A 82 -0.90 9.40 3.04
CA ALA A 82 -1.37 9.45 1.67
C ALA A 82 -1.75 10.89 1.25
N ASP A 83 -2.45 11.63 2.11
CA ASP A 83 -2.74 13.05 1.90
C ASP A 83 -1.46 13.91 1.85
N PHE A 84 -0.51 13.67 2.75
CA PHE A 84 0.80 14.32 2.70
C PHE A 84 1.49 14.11 1.34
N LEU A 85 1.52 12.87 0.84
CA LEU A 85 2.15 12.53 -0.45
C LEU A 85 1.48 13.22 -1.64
N GLN A 86 0.17 13.51 -1.57
CA GLN A 86 -0.53 14.28 -2.60
C GLN A 86 -0.22 15.78 -2.54
N ARG A 87 0.00 16.34 -1.35
CA ARG A 87 0.21 17.78 -1.15
C ARG A 87 1.66 18.24 -1.27
N GLN A 88 2.62 17.36 -1.02
CA GLN A 88 4.05 17.69 -1.14
C GLN A 88 4.44 18.04 -2.59
N GLN A 89 5.52 18.79 -2.76
CA GLN A 89 5.98 19.33 -4.06
C GLN A 89 7.36 18.81 -4.50
N ILE A 90 7.88 17.77 -3.82
CA ILE A 90 9.20 17.17 -4.08
C ILE A 90 9.17 16.39 -5.41
N ALA A 91 8.16 15.54 -5.59
CA ALA A 91 7.98 14.76 -6.81
C ALA A 91 6.50 14.40 -7.02
N PRO A 92 5.97 14.45 -8.24
CA PRO A 92 4.62 13.98 -8.52
C PRO A 92 4.59 12.45 -8.42
N VAL A 93 3.85 11.93 -7.45
CA VAL A 93 3.67 10.49 -7.26
C VAL A 93 2.20 10.15 -7.04
N LYS A 94 1.77 9.01 -7.58
CA LYS A 94 0.49 8.39 -7.22
C LYS A 94 0.62 7.66 -5.88
N VAL A 95 -0.47 7.54 -5.14
CA VAL A 95 -0.46 6.86 -3.85
C VAL A 95 -1.26 5.55 -3.91
N GLY A 96 -0.61 4.47 -3.49
CA GLY A 96 -1.19 3.13 -3.33
C GLY A 96 -1.25 2.71 -1.87
N TRP A 97 -2.21 1.85 -1.53
CA TRP A 97 -2.23 1.16 -0.24
C TRP A 97 -2.63 -0.30 -0.38
N TYR A 98 -1.82 -1.19 0.20
CA TYR A 98 -2.04 -2.62 0.26
C TYR A 98 -2.44 -3.03 1.68
N SER A 99 -3.75 -3.17 1.88
CA SER A 99 -4.33 -3.63 3.13
C SER A 99 -4.63 -5.13 3.09
N GLY A 100 -4.33 -5.83 4.19
CA GLY A 100 -4.75 -7.21 4.39
C GLY A 100 -6.19 -7.35 4.90
N LYS A 101 -6.94 -6.24 5.03
CA LYS A 101 -8.35 -6.28 5.44
C LYS A 101 -9.27 -6.54 4.24
N PRO A 102 -10.40 -7.25 4.43
CA PRO A 102 -11.34 -7.50 3.34
C PRO A 102 -12.18 -6.27 2.96
N LYS A 103 -12.27 -5.27 3.84
CA LYS A 103 -13.06 -4.05 3.67
C LYS A 103 -12.34 -2.87 4.32
N LEU A 104 -12.64 -1.68 3.82
CA LEU A 104 -12.18 -0.42 4.42
C LEU A 104 -12.91 -0.15 5.75
N PRO A 105 -12.28 0.62 6.66
CA PRO A 105 -12.99 1.24 7.79
C PRO A 105 -14.15 2.13 7.31
N ALA A 106 -15.09 2.42 8.21
CA ALA A 106 -16.15 3.38 7.93
C ALA A 106 -15.55 4.77 7.66
N GLU A 107 -16.13 5.50 6.70
CA GLU A 107 -15.73 6.88 6.37
C GLU A 107 -14.23 7.03 6.03
N PHE A 108 -13.61 5.96 5.52
CA PHE A 108 -12.22 6.00 5.11
C PHE A 108 -12.02 6.95 3.91
N PRO A 109 -11.06 7.89 3.96
CA PRO A 109 -10.89 8.92 2.94
C PRO A 109 -10.17 8.36 1.70
N ILE A 110 -10.89 7.60 0.88
CA ILE A 110 -10.35 6.96 -0.32
C ILE A 110 -9.79 7.95 -1.35
N GLN A 111 -10.24 9.20 -1.34
CA GLN A 111 -9.76 10.27 -2.22
C GLN A 111 -8.26 10.57 -2.03
N ASN A 112 -7.69 10.17 -0.89
CA ASN A 112 -6.26 10.31 -0.62
C ASN A 112 -5.41 9.29 -1.40
N PHE A 113 -6.02 8.36 -2.14
CA PHE A 113 -5.35 7.30 -2.85
C PHE A 113 -5.71 7.31 -4.35
N GLN A 114 -4.78 6.84 -5.18
CA GLN A 114 -5.06 6.46 -6.56
C GLN A 114 -5.31 4.97 -6.68
N TYR A 115 -4.77 4.17 -5.76
CA TYR A 115 -4.93 2.72 -5.75
C TYR A 115 -5.12 2.18 -4.33
N ILE A 116 -6.06 1.27 -4.16
CA ILE A 116 -6.26 0.55 -2.90
C ILE A 116 -6.41 -0.93 -3.21
N LYS A 117 -5.59 -1.76 -2.57
CA LYS A 117 -5.71 -3.21 -2.60
C LYS A 117 -6.24 -3.71 -1.26
N LEU A 118 -7.26 -4.57 -1.34
CA LEU A 118 -7.90 -5.20 -0.20
C LEU A 118 -7.81 -6.73 -0.30
N GLY A 119 -7.94 -7.38 0.84
CA GLY A 119 -8.08 -8.82 0.95
C GLY A 119 -6.93 -9.46 1.74
N PRO A 120 -7.25 -10.29 2.75
CA PRO A 120 -6.22 -11.01 3.49
C PRO A 120 -5.51 -12.03 2.59
N TYR A 121 -4.27 -12.35 2.95
CA TYR A 121 -3.58 -13.49 2.36
C TYR A 121 -4.29 -14.79 2.77
N LEU A 122 -4.65 -15.60 1.78
CA LEU A 122 -5.18 -16.95 1.92
C LEU A 122 -4.35 -17.89 1.06
N GLU A 123 -3.66 -18.83 1.69
CA GLU A 123 -2.71 -19.77 1.05
C GLU A 123 -3.32 -20.51 -0.15
N ASN A 124 -4.59 -20.94 -0.03
CA ASN A 124 -5.30 -21.67 -1.07
C ASN A 124 -5.91 -20.80 -2.19
N ARG A 125 -5.79 -19.47 -2.11
CA ARG A 125 -6.34 -18.53 -3.11
C ARG A 125 -5.25 -17.86 -3.95
N GLY A 126 -4.01 -17.87 -3.49
CA GLY A 126 -2.87 -17.28 -4.19
C GLY A 126 -2.88 -15.74 -4.23
N ASN A 127 -1.93 -15.18 -4.97
CA ASN A 127 -1.75 -13.73 -5.15
C ASN A 127 -2.68 -13.14 -6.23
N LEU A 128 -2.51 -11.87 -6.60
CA LEU A 128 -3.34 -11.19 -7.60
C LEU A 128 -3.32 -11.82 -9.01
N LYS A 129 -2.29 -12.63 -9.34
CA LYS A 129 -2.22 -13.35 -10.62
C LYS A 129 -3.12 -14.59 -10.65
N SER A 130 -3.52 -15.09 -9.48
CA SER A 130 -4.44 -16.24 -9.37
C SER A 130 -5.87 -15.85 -9.77
N GLU A 131 -6.50 -16.64 -10.63
CA GLU A 131 -7.92 -16.47 -10.98
C GLU A 131 -8.84 -16.62 -9.77
N HIS A 132 -8.42 -17.41 -8.79
CA HIS A 132 -9.19 -17.72 -7.59
C HIS A 132 -8.90 -16.75 -6.43
N THR A 133 -8.08 -15.72 -6.62
CA THR A 133 -7.70 -14.81 -5.53
C THR A 133 -8.92 -14.13 -4.91
N ASN A 134 -8.88 -13.95 -3.59
CA ASN A 134 -9.83 -13.13 -2.83
C ASN A 134 -9.39 -11.66 -2.74
N GLN A 135 -8.17 -11.34 -3.21
CA GLN A 135 -7.61 -10.01 -3.15
C GLN A 135 -8.12 -9.18 -4.33
N ARG A 136 -8.32 -7.89 -4.11
CA ARG A 136 -8.83 -6.97 -5.13
C ARG A 136 -8.01 -5.70 -5.14
N LEU A 137 -7.52 -5.31 -6.31
CA LEU A 137 -6.92 -4.00 -6.52
C LEU A 137 -7.98 -3.09 -7.14
N TYR A 138 -8.20 -1.94 -6.52
CA TYR A 138 -9.09 -0.91 -6.99
C TYR A 138 -8.28 0.31 -7.44
N LYS A 139 -8.68 0.90 -8.56
CA LYS A 139 -8.29 2.25 -8.96
C LYS A 139 -9.33 3.22 -8.44
N ILE A 140 -8.89 4.32 -7.83
CA ILE A 140 -9.79 5.35 -7.34
C ILE A 140 -10.03 6.39 -8.43
N THR A 141 -11.27 6.55 -8.86
CA THR A 141 -11.67 7.59 -9.83
C THR A 141 -12.95 8.26 -9.35
N GLN A 142 -12.98 9.60 -9.27
CA GLN A 142 -14.18 10.36 -8.85
C GLN A 142 -14.85 9.80 -7.58
N GLU A 143 -14.05 9.49 -6.55
CA GLU A 143 -14.51 8.89 -5.28
C GLU A 143 -15.16 7.49 -5.41
N LYS A 144 -14.90 6.79 -6.50
CA LYS A 144 -15.33 5.40 -6.73
C LYS A 144 -14.13 4.47 -6.79
N MET A 145 -14.38 3.23 -6.38
CA MET A 145 -13.41 2.14 -6.41
C MET A 145 -13.69 1.23 -7.61
N ASP A 146 -12.91 1.38 -8.68
CA ASP A 146 -13.02 0.56 -9.89
C ASP A 146 -12.11 -0.66 -9.76
N ASP A 147 -12.68 -1.87 -9.78
CA ASP A 147 -11.90 -3.11 -9.70
C ASP A 147 -11.05 -3.32 -10.96
N ILE A 148 -9.73 -3.30 -10.80
CA ILE A 148 -8.74 -3.51 -11.86
C ILE A 148 -7.90 -4.77 -11.63
N THR A 149 -8.38 -5.71 -10.80
CA THR A 149 -7.66 -6.95 -10.46
C THR A 149 -7.32 -7.78 -11.70
N TYR A 150 -8.15 -7.72 -12.74
CA TYR A 150 -7.91 -8.42 -14.00
C TYR A 150 -6.59 -8.05 -14.67
N ARG A 151 -6.02 -6.86 -14.37
CA ARG A 151 -4.75 -6.40 -14.95
C ARG A 151 -3.53 -7.23 -14.55
N PHE A 152 -3.65 -8.09 -13.54
CA PHE A 152 -2.60 -9.01 -13.10
C PHE A 152 -2.67 -10.38 -13.77
N ARG A 153 -3.75 -10.65 -14.52
CA ARG A 153 -3.96 -11.91 -15.23
C ARG A 153 -3.46 -11.69 -16.66
N GLN A 154 -2.42 -12.43 -17.02
CA GLN A 154 -1.96 -12.57 -18.40
C GLN A 154 -2.39 -13.94 -18.90
#